data_AF-A0A3P7KJK0-F1
#
_entry.id   AF-A0A3P7KJK0-F1
#
_cell.length_a   1.000
_cell.length_b   1.000
_cell.length_c   1.000
_cell.angle_alpha   90.00
_cell.angle_beta   90.00
_cell.angle_gamma   90.00
#
_symmetry.space_group_name_H-M   'P 1'
#
loop_
_entity.id
_entity.type
_entity.pdbx_description
1 polymer ?
#
loop_
_entity_poly.entity_id
_entity_poly.type
_entity_poly.pdbx_seq_one_letter_code
_entity_poly.pdbx_strand_id
1 'polypeptide(L)'
;MFKIIRIEVEFYWMNINPTRPCSLDVAVETLQFLRKVILYDKYETITDLLKALNSHGRWICAMVPTELVIRNVLMMVAKLAREESSRDSGEPISAFDSLNKLWRKSEDTVGVASGKKMKKGLIQAINEVSSEMSLSCENIAARAADLISLQDVLIVHHLSESPTLSAFLASARLTRKHRVSS
;
A
#
# COMPACT_ATOMS: atom_id res chain seq x y z
N MET A 1 -13.17 -23.26 -0.41
CA MET A 1 -12.20 -24.01 -1.24
C MET A 1 -11.92 -23.33 -2.58
N PHE A 2 -12.93 -23.04 -3.42
CA PHE A 2 -12.74 -22.39 -4.74
C PHE A 2 -12.12 -20.96 -4.73
N LYS A 3 -12.24 -20.18 -3.64
CA LYS A 3 -11.66 -18.82 -3.57
C LYS A 3 -10.13 -18.80 -3.41
N ILE A 4 -9.56 -19.77 -2.68
CA ILE A 4 -8.11 -19.85 -2.40
C ILE A 4 -7.33 -20.23 -3.69
N ILE A 5 -7.91 -21.11 -4.50
CA ILE A 5 -7.30 -21.59 -5.75
C ILE A 5 -7.08 -20.45 -6.76
N ARG A 6 -7.96 -19.45 -6.82
CA ARG A 6 -7.79 -18.30 -7.72
C ARG A 6 -6.66 -17.35 -7.29
N ILE A 7 -6.40 -17.25 -5.98
CA ILE A 7 -5.35 -16.41 -5.40
C ILE A 7 -3.97 -17.06 -5.61
N GLU A 8 -3.88 -18.39 -5.52
CA GLU A 8 -2.69 -19.15 -5.92
C GLU A 8 -2.29 -18.81 -7.34
N VAL A 9 -3.22 -18.84 -8.30
CA VAL A 9 -2.92 -18.52 -9.70
C VAL A 9 -2.48 -17.06 -9.89
N GLU A 10 -3.10 -16.10 -9.18
CA GLU A 10 -2.79 -14.65 -9.21
C GLU A 10 -1.49 -14.26 -8.48
N PHE A 11 -0.79 -15.15 -7.77
CA PHE A 11 0.57 -14.86 -7.28
C PHE A 11 1.61 -15.82 -7.87
N TYR A 12 1.17 -16.98 -8.35
CA TYR A 12 2.00 -17.94 -9.07
C TYR A 12 2.53 -17.37 -10.39
N TRP A 13 1.78 -16.48 -11.08
CA TRP A 13 2.30 -15.79 -12.27
C TRP A 13 3.49 -14.88 -11.95
N MET A 14 3.58 -14.28 -10.77
CA MET A 14 4.73 -13.46 -10.36
C MET A 14 6.00 -14.30 -10.23
N ASN A 15 5.87 -15.60 -9.95
CA ASN A 15 6.98 -16.52 -9.80
C ASN A 15 7.42 -17.16 -11.13
N ILE A 16 6.58 -17.08 -12.17
CA ILE A 16 6.81 -17.71 -13.49
C ILE A 16 7.13 -16.68 -14.58
N ASN A 17 6.80 -15.41 -14.37
CA ASN A 17 7.02 -14.38 -15.39
C ASN A 17 8.52 -14.03 -15.51
N PRO A 18 9.15 -14.19 -16.70
CA PRO A 18 10.56 -13.87 -16.91
C PRO A 18 10.87 -12.37 -16.75
N THR A 19 9.88 -11.50 -16.86
CA THR A 19 10.01 -10.07 -16.58
C THR A 19 9.44 -9.75 -15.21
N ARG A 20 10.26 -9.15 -14.34
CA ARG A 20 9.81 -8.66 -13.03
C ARG A 20 8.70 -7.61 -13.23
N PRO A 21 7.51 -7.78 -12.65
CA PRO A 21 6.46 -6.77 -12.74
C PRO A 21 6.88 -5.47 -12.06
N CYS A 22 6.30 -4.35 -12.50
CA CYS A 22 6.51 -3.06 -11.85
C CYS A 22 6.04 -3.15 -10.38
N SER A 23 6.77 -2.50 -9.47
CA SER A 23 6.41 -2.47 -8.04
C SER A 23 5.01 -1.89 -7.79
N LEU A 24 4.55 -0.99 -8.66
CA LEU A 24 3.18 -0.46 -8.60
C LEU A 24 2.13 -1.55 -8.85
N ASP A 25 2.34 -2.38 -9.87
CA ASP A 25 1.40 -3.46 -10.21
C ASP A 25 1.32 -4.45 -9.05
N VAL A 26 2.48 -4.81 -8.48
CA VAL A 26 2.55 -5.66 -7.28
C VAL A 26 1.77 -5.07 -6.11
N ALA A 27 1.92 -3.76 -5.88
CA ALA A 27 1.24 -3.07 -4.80
C ALA A 27 -0.29 -3.07 -5.00
N VAL A 28 -0.75 -2.77 -6.22
CA VAL A 28 -2.17 -2.70 -6.57
C VAL A 28 -2.81 -4.08 -6.47
N GLU A 29 -2.20 -5.13 -7.01
CA GLU A 29 -2.71 -6.51 -6.92
C GLU A 29 -2.78 -6.97 -5.46
N THR A 30 -1.74 -6.68 -4.66
CA THR A 30 -1.75 -6.99 -3.23
C THR A 30 -2.86 -6.24 -2.50
N LEU A 31 -3.08 -4.95 -2.79
CA LEU A 31 -4.13 -4.15 -2.18
C LEU A 31 -5.53 -4.68 -2.54
N GLN A 32 -5.74 -5.03 -3.81
CA GLN A 32 -6.99 -5.64 -4.28
C GLN A 32 -7.24 -7.00 -3.63
N PHE A 33 -6.21 -7.81 -3.44
CA PHE A 33 -6.29 -9.07 -2.72
C PHE A 33 -6.75 -8.84 -1.27
N LEU A 34 -6.10 -7.94 -0.53
CA LEU A 34 -6.47 -7.65 0.86
C LEU A 34 -7.86 -7.01 0.97
N ARG A 35 -8.28 -6.23 -0.03
CA ARG A 35 -9.66 -5.75 -0.16
C ARG A 35 -10.66 -6.91 -0.28
N LYS A 36 -10.34 -7.97 -1.05
CA LYS A 36 -11.17 -9.18 -1.14
C LYS A 36 -11.26 -9.88 0.23
N VAL A 37 -10.16 -9.97 0.98
CA VAL A 37 -10.15 -10.51 2.36
C VAL A 37 -11.14 -9.74 3.25
N ILE A 38 -11.03 -8.40 3.29
CA ILE A 38 -11.94 -7.54 4.07
C ILE A 38 -13.40 -7.71 3.64
N LEU A 39 -13.67 -7.87 2.35
CA LEU A 39 -15.04 -8.02 1.84
C LEU A 39 -15.66 -9.38 2.15
N TYR A 40 -14.89 -10.46 2.10
CA TYR A 40 -15.43 -11.81 2.07
C TYR A 40 -15.16 -12.67 3.29
N ASP A 41 -14.14 -12.36 4.09
CA ASP A 41 -13.90 -13.09 5.33
C ASP A 41 -14.92 -12.72 6.39
N LYS A 42 -15.14 -13.67 7.30
CA LYS A 42 -15.97 -13.49 8.48
C LYS A 42 -15.10 -13.01 9.63
N TYR A 43 -15.43 -11.86 10.18
CA TYR A 43 -14.80 -11.29 11.37
C TYR A 43 -15.85 -10.45 12.11
N GLU A 44 -15.78 -10.45 13.43
CA GLU A 44 -16.70 -9.70 14.28
C GLU A 44 -16.00 -8.51 14.92
N THR A 45 -14.72 -8.66 15.24
CA THR A 45 -13.89 -7.62 15.86
C THR A 45 -12.74 -7.18 14.95
N ILE A 46 -12.15 -6.02 15.27
CA ILE A 46 -10.90 -5.56 14.63
C ILE A 46 -9.77 -6.58 14.83
N THR A 47 -9.71 -7.21 16.00
CA THR A 47 -8.71 -8.24 16.31
C THR A 47 -8.84 -9.45 15.37
N ASP A 48 -10.07 -9.87 15.07
CA ASP A 48 -10.33 -10.97 14.13
C ASP A 48 -9.94 -10.59 12.71
N LEU A 49 -10.25 -9.37 12.28
CA LEU A 49 -9.85 -8.86 10.97
C LEU A 49 -8.31 -8.82 10.84
N LEU A 50 -7.61 -8.32 11.86
CA LEU A 50 -6.14 -8.30 11.86
C LEU A 50 -5.55 -9.71 11.84
N LYS A 51 -6.17 -10.69 12.52
CA LYS A 51 -5.76 -12.10 12.43
C LYS A 51 -5.97 -12.67 11.03
N ALA A 52 -7.09 -12.36 10.38
CA ALA A 52 -7.39 -12.79 9.01
C ALA A 52 -6.36 -12.22 8.02
N LEU A 53 -6.15 -10.89 8.05
CA LEU A 53 -5.15 -10.21 7.22
C LEU A 53 -3.75 -10.79 7.41
N ASN A 54 -3.30 -11.00 8.66
CA ASN A 54 -1.98 -11.57 8.93
C ASN A 54 -1.85 -13.04 8.48
N SER A 55 -2.93 -13.81 8.55
CA SER A 55 -2.90 -15.21 8.13
C SER A 55 -2.76 -15.33 6.61
N HIS A 56 -3.56 -14.56 5.85
CA HIS A 56 -3.42 -14.44 4.41
C HIS A 56 -2.09 -13.80 4.00
N GLY A 57 -1.68 -12.75 4.70
CA GLY A 57 -0.45 -12.01 4.49
C GLY A 57 0.82 -12.85 4.64
N ARG A 58 0.87 -13.72 5.65
CA ARG A 58 1.99 -14.66 5.85
C ARG A 58 2.18 -15.59 4.65
N TRP A 59 1.08 -16.05 4.07
CA TRP A 59 1.12 -16.98 2.95
C TRP A 59 1.63 -16.30 1.67
N ILE A 60 1.09 -15.14 1.30
CA ILE A 60 1.56 -14.40 0.10
C ILE A 60 3.02 -13.92 0.25
N CYS A 61 3.43 -13.50 1.46
CA CYS A 61 4.82 -13.09 1.71
C CYS A 61 5.79 -14.28 1.62
N ALA A 62 5.35 -15.49 1.97
CA ALA A 62 6.17 -16.69 1.88
C ALA A 62 6.35 -17.17 0.43
N MET A 63 5.40 -16.86 -0.47
CA MET A 63 5.49 -17.24 -1.88
C MET A 63 6.54 -16.43 -2.64
N VAL A 64 6.68 -15.14 -2.35
CA VAL A 64 7.64 -14.25 -3.01
C VAL A 64 8.40 -13.43 -1.96
N PRO A 65 9.33 -14.05 -1.20
CA PRO A 65 9.94 -13.43 -0.02
C PRO A 65 10.84 -12.23 -0.34
N THR A 66 11.31 -12.11 -1.58
CA THR A 66 12.11 -10.99 -2.06
C THR A 66 11.28 -9.75 -2.39
N GLU A 67 9.96 -9.89 -2.54
CA GLU A 67 9.09 -8.79 -2.97
C GLU A 67 8.46 -8.08 -1.76
N LEU A 68 9.25 -7.17 -1.18
CA LEU A 68 8.91 -6.45 0.05
C LEU A 68 7.66 -5.57 -0.08
N VAL A 69 7.29 -5.18 -1.30
CA VAL A 69 6.07 -4.40 -1.57
C VAL A 69 4.83 -5.10 -1.02
N ILE A 70 4.75 -6.43 -1.16
CA ILE A 70 3.63 -7.24 -0.65
C ILE A 70 3.48 -7.03 0.86
N ARG A 71 4.60 -7.14 1.58
CA ARG A 71 4.66 -6.96 3.04
C ARG A 71 4.30 -5.52 3.43
N ASN A 72 4.80 -4.54 2.70
CA ASN A 72 4.54 -3.13 2.98
C ASN A 72 3.05 -2.78 2.83
N VAL A 73 2.40 -3.28 1.77
CA VAL A 73 0.95 -3.08 1.56
C VAL A 73 0.14 -3.79 2.64
N LEU A 74 0.52 -5.01 3.05
CA LEU A 74 -0.12 -5.70 4.18
C LEU A 74 -0.06 -4.87 5.47
N MET A 75 1.12 -4.35 5.81
CA MET A 75 1.30 -3.52 7.01
C MET A 75 0.49 -2.22 6.93
N MET A 76 0.43 -1.61 5.75
CA MET A 76 -0.37 -0.42 5.48
C MET A 76 -1.86 -0.68 5.69
N VAL A 77 -2.41 -1.75 5.10
CA VAL A 77 -3.83 -2.11 5.27
C VAL A 77 -4.16 -2.44 6.73
N ALA A 78 -3.27 -3.15 7.42
CA ALA A 78 -3.42 -3.42 8.86
C ALA A 78 -3.39 -2.13 9.70
N LYS A 79 -2.61 -1.11 9.29
CA LYS A 79 -2.60 0.21 9.91
C LYS A 79 -3.92 0.94 9.67
N LEU A 80 -4.40 1.00 8.42
CA LEU A 80 -5.69 1.60 8.06
C LEU A 80 -6.85 0.98 8.84
N ALA A 81 -6.85 -0.35 9.02
CA ALA A 81 -7.87 -1.04 9.80
C ALA A 81 -7.88 -0.59 11.27
N ARG A 82 -6.71 -0.41 11.89
CA ARG A 82 -6.59 0.10 13.27
C ARG A 82 -7.06 1.55 13.37
N GLU A 83 -6.63 2.39 12.44
CA GLU A 83 -7.03 3.80 12.39
C GLU A 83 -8.55 3.94 12.25
N GLU A 84 -9.17 3.17 11.36
CA GLU A 84 -10.62 3.17 11.19
C GLU A 84 -11.35 2.72 12.47
N SER A 85 -10.83 1.71 13.17
CA SER A 85 -11.40 1.29 14.46
C SER A 85 -11.27 2.37 15.55
N SER A 86 -10.18 3.14 15.55
CA SER A 86 -9.94 4.21 16.53
C SER A 86 -10.78 5.46 16.25
N ARG A 87 -11.16 5.72 14.99
CA ARG A 87 -12.04 6.86 14.63
C ARG A 87 -13.41 6.76 15.32
N ASP A 88 -13.90 5.54 15.54
CA ASP A 88 -15.16 5.31 16.24
C ASP A 88 -15.06 5.48 17.77
N SER A 89 -13.85 5.43 18.34
CA SER A 89 -13.61 5.59 19.78
C SER A 89 -13.61 7.05 20.25
N GLY A 90 -13.55 8.02 19.31
CA GLY A 90 -13.54 9.45 19.62
C GLY A 90 -12.28 9.96 20.32
N GLU A 91 -11.27 9.12 20.54
CA GLU A 91 -10.01 9.56 21.13
C GLU A 91 -9.20 10.41 20.14
N PRO A 92 -8.72 11.60 20.55
CA PRO A 92 -7.81 12.37 19.72
C PRO A 92 -6.50 11.60 19.50
N ILE A 93 -6.13 11.45 18.23
CA ILE A 93 -4.86 10.85 17.82
C ILE A 93 -3.77 11.91 18.03
N SER A 94 -3.24 12.03 19.25
CA SER A 94 -2.06 12.85 19.51
C SER A 94 -0.79 12.03 19.29
N ALA A 95 0.11 12.52 18.43
CA ALA A 95 1.40 11.89 18.16
C ALA A 95 2.31 11.79 19.41
N PHE A 96 2.09 12.69 20.38
CA PHE A 96 2.86 12.75 21.64
C PHE A 96 2.35 11.79 22.72
N ASP A 97 1.21 11.13 22.50
CA ASP A 97 0.57 10.30 23.52
C ASP A 97 1.03 8.83 23.52
N SER A 98 1.97 8.49 22.64
CA SER A 98 2.41 7.11 22.39
C SER A 98 2.95 6.42 23.64
N LEU A 99 3.64 7.14 24.53
CA LEU A 99 4.13 6.59 25.80
C LEU A 99 3.00 6.48 26.83
N ASN A 100 2.17 7.52 26.99
CA ASN A 100 1.06 7.51 27.95
C ASN A 100 0.05 6.40 27.66
N LYS A 101 -0.22 6.13 26.37
CA LYS A 101 -1.08 5.02 25.92
C LYS A 101 -0.47 3.65 26.22
N LEU A 102 0.85 3.53 26.26
CA LEU A 102 1.55 2.28 26.57
C LEU A 102 1.52 1.96 28.09
N TRP A 103 1.53 3.00 28.93
CA TRP A 103 1.45 2.87 30.40
C TRP A 103 0.02 2.77 30.94
N ARG A 104 -0.97 3.33 30.23
CA ARG A 104 -2.40 3.08 30.47
C ARG A 104 -2.73 1.66 30.02
N LYS A 105 -2.45 0.67 30.85
CA LYS A 105 -2.88 -0.72 30.66
C LYS A 105 -4.38 -0.70 30.34
N SER A 106 -4.77 -1.08 29.13
CA SER A 106 -6.15 -1.00 28.67
C SER A 106 -7.02 -1.93 29.52
N GLU A 107 -7.95 -1.38 30.29
CA GLU A 107 -9.26 -2.02 30.35
C GLU A 107 -9.74 -1.99 28.91
N ASP A 108 -9.82 -3.17 28.28
CA ASP A 108 -10.26 -3.32 26.90
C ASP A 108 -11.69 -2.82 26.78
N THR A 109 -11.87 -1.52 26.56
CA THR A 109 -13.03 -0.99 25.86
C THR A 109 -12.90 -1.47 24.42
N VAL A 110 -13.24 -2.75 24.22
CA VAL A 110 -13.64 -3.29 22.93
C VAL A 110 -14.87 -2.49 22.53
N GLY A 111 -14.62 -1.32 21.93
CA GLY A 111 -15.67 -0.54 21.33
C GLY A 111 -16.36 -1.46 20.35
N VAL A 112 -17.62 -1.80 20.63
CA VAL A 112 -18.50 -2.53 19.73
C VAL A 112 -18.85 -1.58 18.58
N ALA A 113 -17.83 -1.11 17.86
CA ALA A 113 -18.00 -0.45 16.59
C ALA A 113 -18.69 -1.48 15.70
N SER A 114 -19.89 -1.15 15.23
CA SER A 114 -20.65 -2.03 14.33
C SER A 114 -19.71 -2.45 13.19
N GLY A 115 -19.34 -3.72 13.12
CA GLY A 115 -18.35 -4.21 12.15
C GLY A 115 -18.68 -3.83 10.70
N LYS A 116 -19.95 -3.53 10.40
CA LYS A 116 -20.43 -2.97 9.13
C LYS A 116 -19.93 -1.55 8.85
N LYS A 117 -19.91 -0.65 9.85
CA LYS A 117 -19.46 0.74 9.71
C LYS A 117 -17.94 0.78 9.48
N MET A 118 -17.18 0.10 10.33
CA MET A 118 -15.72 -0.05 10.19
C MET A 118 -15.35 -0.66 8.83
N LYS A 119 -16.06 -1.69 8.39
CA LYS A 119 -15.84 -2.30 7.07
C LYS A 119 -16.07 -1.30 5.93
N LYS A 120 -17.15 -0.51 5.99
CA LYS A 120 -17.43 0.51 4.96
C LYS A 120 -16.33 1.57 4.91
N GLY A 121 -15.92 2.11 6.05
CA GLY A 121 -14.87 3.12 6.13
C GLY A 121 -13.50 2.60 5.67
N LEU A 122 -13.15 1.38 6.08
CA LEU A 122 -11.90 0.76 5.63
C LEU A 122 -11.88 0.51 4.12
N ILE A 123 -12.99 0.07 3.54
CA ILE A 123 -13.09 -0.11 2.07
C ILE A 123 -12.96 1.23 1.34
N GLN A 124 -13.55 2.29 1.88
CA GLN A 124 -13.39 3.63 1.33
C GLN A 124 -11.92 4.08 1.36
N ALA A 125 -11.24 3.93 2.51
CA ALA A 125 -9.82 4.27 2.66
C ALA A 125 -8.93 3.47 1.69
N ILE A 126 -9.22 2.18 1.49
CA ILE A 126 -8.50 1.35 0.52
C ILE A 126 -8.70 1.83 -0.92
N ASN A 127 -9.92 2.22 -1.30
CA ASN A 127 -10.17 2.73 -2.64
C ASN A 127 -9.45 4.07 -2.87
N GLU A 128 -9.39 4.93 -1.85
CA GLU A 128 -8.61 6.18 -1.89
C GLU A 128 -7.12 5.92 -2.11
N VAL A 129 -6.53 5.01 -1.33
CA VAL A 129 -5.12 4.59 -1.51
C VAL A 129 -4.89 4.00 -2.90
N SER A 130 -5.83 3.19 -3.42
CA SER A 130 -5.71 2.64 -4.78
C SER A 130 -5.71 3.73 -5.85
N SER A 131 -6.53 4.77 -5.69
CA SER A 131 -6.54 5.93 -6.59
C SER A 131 -5.24 6.72 -6.49
N GLU A 132 -4.73 6.93 -5.27
CA GLU A 132 -3.48 7.65 -5.03
C GLU A 132 -2.26 6.90 -5.61
N MET A 133 -2.20 5.58 -5.44
CA MET A 133 -1.18 4.72 -6.05
C MET A 133 -1.14 4.92 -7.58
N SER A 134 -2.30 4.97 -8.22
CA SER A 134 -2.41 5.14 -9.67
C SER A 134 -1.91 6.51 -10.15
N LEU A 135 -2.07 7.55 -9.33
CA LEU A 135 -1.65 8.93 -9.64
C LEU A 135 -0.22 9.25 -9.17
N SER A 136 0.41 8.35 -8.39
CA SER A 136 1.71 8.61 -7.75
C SER A 136 2.82 8.99 -8.74
N CYS A 137 2.89 8.31 -9.89
CA CYS A 137 3.87 8.57 -10.93
C CYS A 137 3.72 9.98 -11.53
N GLU A 138 2.49 10.38 -11.83
CA GLU A 138 2.16 11.71 -12.38
C GLU A 138 2.47 12.82 -11.36
N ASN A 139 2.09 12.60 -10.09
CA ASN A 139 2.34 13.54 -9.01
C ASN A 139 3.85 13.78 -8.80
N ILE A 140 4.66 12.72 -8.88
CA ILE A 140 6.13 12.83 -8.81
C ILE A 140 6.65 13.59 -10.02
N ALA A 141 6.22 13.22 -11.23
CA ALA A 141 6.67 13.85 -12.47
C ALA A 141 6.31 15.34 -12.56
N ALA A 142 5.18 15.76 -12.01
CA ALA A 142 4.74 17.16 -11.97
C ALA A 142 5.65 18.09 -11.14
N ARG A 143 6.56 17.53 -10.33
CA ARG A 143 7.54 18.30 -9.55
C ARG A 143 8.90 18.44 -10.24
N ALA A 144 9.11 17.78 -11.39
CA ALA A 144 10.42 17.70 -12.02
C ALA A 144 11.01 19.06 -12.43
N ALA A 145 10.18 19.97 -12.94
CA ALA A 145 10.60 21.29 -13.38
C ALA A 145 11.08 22.20 -12.23
N ASP A 146 10.61 21.94 -10.99
CA ASP A 146 10.98 22.72 -9.81
C ASP A 146 12.29 22.20 -9.16
N LEU A 147 12.71 20.98 -9.52
CA LEU A 147 13.82 20.27 -8.87
C LEU A 147 15.06 20.14 -9.76
N ILE A 148 14.93 20.25 -11.09
CA ILE A 148 16.05 20.11 -12.03
C ILE A 148 16.36 21.46 -12.68
N SER A 149 17.62 21.89 -12.56
CA SER A 149 18.17 23.06 -13.21
C SER A 149 18.84 22.73 -14.55
N LEU A 150 19.06 23.76 -15.39
CA LEU A 150 19.69 23.60 -16.71
C LEU A 150 21.15 23.17 -16.63
N GLN A 151 21.83 23.53 -15.55
CA GLN A 151 23.24 23.23 -15.33
C GLN A 151 23.46 21.81 -14.76
N ASP A 152 22.38 21.10 -14.41
CA ASP A 152 22.49 19.79 -13.78
C ASP A 152 22.92 18.73 -14.80
N VAL A 153 23.88 17.91 -14.39
CA VAL A 153 24.24 16.68 -15.09
C VAL A 153 23.66 15.52 -14.30
N LEU A 154 22.66 14.86 -14.88
CA LEU A 154 21.96 13.75 -14.24
C LEU A 154 22.58 12.42 -14.67
N ILE A 155 22.98 11.63 -13.67
CA ILE A 155 23.44 10.25 -13.83
C ILE A 155 22.30 9.34 -13.38
N VAL A 156 21.86 8.46 -14.27
CA VAL A 156 20.75 7.54 -14.00
C VAL A 156 21.15 6.12 -14.30
N HIS A 157 20.63 5.18 -13.52
CA HIS A 157 20.85 3.75 -13.70
C HIS A 157 19.53 3.11 -14.13
N HIS A 158 19.55 2.27 -15.16
CA HIS A 158 18.37 1.57 -15.70
C HIS A 158 17.13 2.45 -15.93
N LEU A 159 17.28 3.57 -16.66
CA LEU A 159 16.18 4.50 -16.94
C LEU A 159 14.95 3.83 -17.58
N SER A 160 15.16 2.81 -18.42
CA SER A 160 14.10 2.05 -19.09
C SER A 160 13.30 1.15 -18.15
N GLU A 161 13.81 0.84 -16.95
CA GLU A 161 13.17 -0.08 -16.01
C GLU A 161 12.31 0.65 -14.96
N SER A 162 12.41 1.98 -14.88
CA SER A 162 11.65 2.80 -13.93
C SER A 162 10.68 3.72 -14.66
N PRO A 163 9.37 3.35 -14.74
CA PRO A 163 8.34 4.22 -15.31
C PRO A 163 8.29 5.60 -14.65
N THR A 164 8.49 5.64 -13.32
CA THR A 164 8.51 6.88 -12.54
C THR A 164 9.68 7.78 -12.94
N LEU A 165 10.90 7.23 -13.05
CA LEU A 165 12.07 8.03 -13.42
C LEU A 165 11.96 8.51 -14.87
N SER A 166 11.48 7.64 -15.76
CA SER A 166 11.23 7.99 -17.16
C SER A 166 10.24 9.13 -17.30
N ALA A 167 9.09 9.06 -16.61
CA ALA A 167 8.08 10.12 -16.60
C ALA A 167 8.61 11.43 -15.97
N PHE A 168 9.37 11.33 -14.88
CA PHE A 168 9.97 12.49 -14.22
C PHE A 168 10.93 13.25 -15.14
N LEU A 169 11.84 12.54 -15.81
CA LEU A 169 12.79 13.18 -16.74
C LEU A 169 12.12 13.64 -18.04
N ALA A 170 11.10 12.94 -18.51
CA ALA A 170 10.29 13.40 -19.63
C ALA A 170 9.60 14.73 -19.29
N SER A 171 9.02 14.84 -18.10
CA SER A 171 8.40 16.07 -17.58
C SER A 171 9.41 17.23 -17.49
N ALA A 172 10.60 16.99 -16.93
CA ALA A 172 11.67 18.00 -16.91
C ALA A 172 12.08 18.46 -18.33
N ARG A 173 12.07 17.54 -19.31
CA ARG A 173 12.44 17.85 -20.70
C ARG A 173 11.40 18.70 -21.43
N LEU A 174 10.13 18.61 -21.06
CA LEU A 174 9.06 19.41 -21.66
C LEU A 174 9.21 20.90 -21.36
N THR A 175 9.71 21.24 -20.17
CA THR A 175 9.98 22.62 -19.81
C THR A 175 11.31 23.11 -20.37
N ARG A 176 12.37 22.28 -20.40
CA ARG A 176 13.73 22.68 -20.83
C ARG A 176 14.57 21.51 -21.36
N LYS A 177 15.51 21.75 -22.30
CA LYS A 177 16.45 20.69 -22.76
C LYS A 177 17.51 20.39 -21.70
N HIS A 178 17.54 19.16 -21.17
CA HIS A 178 18.53 18.70 -20.19
C HIS A 178 19.42 17.57 -20.76
N ARG A 179 20.69 17.52 -20.34
CA ARG A 179 21.64 16.47 -20.73
C ARG A 179 21.56 15.31 -19.72
N VAL A 180 21.00 14.18 -20.14
CA VAL A 180 20.89 12.96 -19.32
C VAL A 180 21.88 11.94 -19.89
N SER A 181 22.74 11.39 -19.03
CA SER A 181 23.65 10.31 -19.42
C SER A 181 23.18 9.02 -18.75
N SER A 182 22.89 8.00 -19.56
CA SER A 182 22.43 6.67 -19.16
C SER A 182 23.57 5.66 -19.24
#